data_AF-A0A5C6RJY0-F1
#
_entry.id   AF-A0A5C6RJY0-F1
#
_cell.length_a   1.000
_cell.length_b   1.000
_cell.length_c   1.000
_cell.angle_alpha   90.00
_cell.angle_beta   90.00
_cell.angle_gamma   90.00
#
_symmetry.space_group_name_H-M   'P 1'
#
loop_
_entity.id
_entity.type
_entity.pdbx_description
1 polymer ?
#
loop_
_entity_poly.entity_id
_entity_poly.type
_entity_poly.pdbx_seq_one_letter_code
_entity_poly.pdbx_strand_id
1 'polypeptide(L)'
;MKSVQSAPKERAFFDVYARLARSIKASGLFAQIVSGLTEVGGIYAAAYTALLPVFPTLALYFAAAVAIIGTAIIELGLRVLAPQTVDAILYRRYKGLHLAMTVSIWILTAVLLTASALLSFRNSKTIVNEFTPEATEQTTAQADSIYQAEAVRLSSAWANDSALIVEQYAAQITAAQTAGAGKVNAAKRELSNWYNRERRTGDSYGTQKDRARQLIADREAEAAAALAALKAQEAEALNTARSDYKAALGTAQEDRRTAAGEVKAANEAAAGERAATVAAYGGGLGWFTVVALMVFAASVVLERIHRKGSGITETVELSQYDVNPPALVEAWEALRERVQYALRSKITAFAENTPAAPLPARPAELYDPTQLANIVINLQVEGEDDDNTIYIQPKRRQIGFKTANTDPEAANTSRALYNARTPHTKHEPETPEPHTKSSYETPDLRHLKQRLKEYKKRLGKHQQKALRYEKEGKAVPKRTAAAVSNNAQWVEHYTNLINQAEATKRKA
;
A
#
# COMPACT_ATOMS: atom_id res chain seq x y z
N MET A 1 20.38 43.27 -6.35
CA MET A 1 21.37 43.78 -7.31
C MET A 1 20.64 44.05 -8.59
N LYS A 2 20.84 45.20 -9.22
CA LYS A 2 20.20 45.51 -10.50
C LYS A 2 21.23 45.41 -11.62
N SER A 3 20.97 44.58 -12.63
CA SER A 3 21.79 44.59 -13.85
C SER A 3 21.26 45.66 -14.80
N VAL A 4 22.14 46.57 -15.21
CA VAL A 4 21.84 47.66 -16.14
C VAL A 4 22.64 47.42 -17.41
N GLN A 5 21.98 47.53 -18.56
CA GLN A 5 22.61 47.34 -19.86
C GLN A 5 23.00 48.69 -20.44
N SER A 6 24.24 48.79 -20.94
CA SER A 6 24.69 49.98 -21.67
C SER A 6 23.99 50.11 -23.02
N ALA A 7 23.96 51.33 -23.56
CA ALA A 7 23.61 51.54 -24.97
C ALA A 7 24.58 50.78 -25.91
N PRO A 8 24.14 50.37 -27.11
CA PRO A 8 25.00 49.70 -28.08
C PRO A 8 26.10 50.66 -28.55
N LYS A 9 27.35 50.19 -28.52
CA LYS A 9 28.52 50.95 -28.99
C LYS A 9 28.69 50.81 -30.51
N GLU A 10 28.39 49.62 -31.03
CA GLU A 10 28.48 49.29 -32.46
C GLU A 10 27.09 49.27 -33.11
N ARG A 11 26.59 50.45 -33.52
CA ARG A 11 25.25 50.61 -34.08
C ARG A 11 25.05 49.86 -35.41
N ALA A 12 26.06 49.87 -36.28
CA ALA A 12 25.99 49.19 -37.57
C ALA A 12 25.74 47.68 -37.43
N PHE A 13 26.36 47.04 -36.43
CA PHE A 13 26.13 45.62 -36.15
C PHE A 13 24.78 45.39 -35.46
N PHE A 14 24.41 46.26 -34.51
CA PHE A 14 23.13 46.17 -33.81
C PHE A 14 21.92 46.28 -34.75
N ASP A 15 21.91 47.26 -35.66
CA ASP A 15 20.75 47.54 -36.51
C ASP A 15 20.46 46.41 -37.51
N VAL A 16 21.50 45.72 -38.00
CA VAL A 16 21.37 44.56 -38.91
C VAL A 16 20.64 43.40 -38.23
N TYR A 17 20.92 43.16 -36.95
CA TYR A 17 20.45 41.98 -36.23
C TYR A 17 19.37 42.28 -35.17
N ALA A 18 18.98 43.54 -34.96
CA ALA A 18 18.03 43.92 -33.89
C ALA A 18 16.69 43.18 -33.96
N ARG A 19 16.10 43.04 -35.17
CA ARG A 19 14.85 42.28 -35.37
C ARG A 19 15.04 40.79 -35.10
N LEU A 20 16.15 40.23 -35.56
CA LEU A 20 16.52 38.84 -35.37
C LEU A 20 16.72 38.54 -33.87
N ALA A 21 17.46 39.38 -33.15
CA ALA A 21 17.72 39.22 -31.71
C ALA A 21 16.43 39.23 -30.88
N ARG A 22 15.46 40.09 -31.22
CA ARG A 22 14.15 40.10 -30.56
C ARG A 22 13.38 38.80 -30.81
N SER A 23 13.35 38.32 -32.06
CA SER A 23 12.66 37.06 -32.42
C SER A 23 13.31 35.85 -31.75
N ILE A 24 14.64 35.79 -31.73
CA ILE A 24 15.42 34.72 -31.09
C ILE A 24 15.15 34.66 -29.58
N LYS A 25 15.14 35.82 -28.90
CA LYS A 25 14.85 35.88 -27.47
C LYS A 25 13.45 35.36 -27.14
N ALA A 26 12.47 35.65 -28.00
CA ALA A 26 11.11 35.11 -27.88
C ALA A 26 11.10 33.60 -28.13
N SER A 27 11.77 33.13 -29.19
CA SER A 27 11.87 31.70 -29.54
C SER A 27 12.49 30.88 -28.41
N GLY A 28 13.58 31.36 -27.80
CA GLY A 28 14.20 30.71 -26.64
C GLY A 28 13.29 30.67 -25.40
N LEU A 29 12.45 31.69 -25.18
CA LEU A 29 11.46 31.68 -24.09
C LEU A 29 10.34 30.66 -24.37
N PHE A 30 9.82 30.62 -25.60
CA PHE A 30 8.81 29.63 -25.99
C PHE A 30 9.33 28.20 -25.87
N ALA A 31 10.58 27.95 -26.28
CA ALA A 31 11.22 26.65 -26.11
C ALA A 31 11.28 26.19 -24.65
N GLN A 32 11.63 27.10 -23.72
CA GLN A 32 11.63 26.80 -22.28
C GLN A 32 10.23 26.60 -21.71
N ILE A 33 9.22 27.33 -22.19
CA ILE A 33 7.83 27.11 -21.78
C ILE A 33 7.37 25.71 -22.20
N VAL A 34 7.65 25.30 -23.44
CA VAL A 34 7.33 23.97 -23.95
C VAL A 34 8.04 22.89 -23.12
N SER A 35 9.34 23.05 -22.89
CA SER A 35 10.14 22.14 -22.06
C SER A 35 9.57 22.03 -20.64
N GLY A 36 9.36 23.16 -19.96
CA GLY A 36 8.82 23.21 -18.62
C GLY A 36 7.43 22.58 -18.47
N LEU A 37 6.53 22.76 -19.45
CA LEU A 37 5.21 22.10 -19.43
C LEU A 37 5.33 20.57 -19.46
N THR A 38 6.27 20.03 -20.24
CA THR A 38 6.50 18.58 -20.30
C THR A 38 7.21 18.04 -19.05
N GLU A 39 8.09 18.83 -18.45
CA GLU A 39 8.78 18.47 -17.21
C GLU A 39 7.84 18.44 -16.01
N VAL A 40 6.98 19.46 -15.85
CA VAL A 40 6.00 19.50 -14.74
C VAL A 40 5.13 18.25 -14.73
N GLY A 41 4.61 17.85 -15.90
CA GLY A 41 3.72 16.69 -15.99
C GLY A 41 4.38 15.39 -15.53
N GLY A 42 5.61 15.12 -15.95
CA GLY A 42 6.26 13.87 -15.58
C GLY A 42 6.94 13.87 -14.22
N ILE A 43 7.47 15.01 -13.75
CA ILE A 43 7.93 15.13 -12.36
C ILE A 43 6.73 14.96 -11.41
N TYR A 44 5.58 15.54 -11.74
CA TYR A 44 4.34 15.32 -10.99
C TYR A 44 3.96 13.85 -10.95
N ALA A 45 3.91 13.17 -12.09
CA ALA A 45 3.55 11.74 -12.15
C ALA A 45 4.51 10.88 -11.30
N ALA A 46 5.82 11.08 -11.45
CA ALA A 46 6.83 10.35 -10.69
C ALA A 46 6.73 10.62 -9.18
N ALA A 47 6.57 11.88 -8.78
CA ALA A 47 6.42 12.28 -7.39
C ALA A 47 5.10 11.74 -6.79
N TYR A 48 4.01 11.77 -7.54
CA TYR A 48 2.71 11.26 -7.10
C TYR A 48 2.77 9.75 -6.84
N THR A 49 3.33 8.97 -7.76
CA THR A 49 3.50 7.52 -7.58
C THR A 49 4.40 7.19 -6.38
N ALA A 50 5.46 7.96 -6.15
CA ALA A 50 6.36 7.76 -5.01
C ALA A 50 5.74 8.16 -3.66
N LEU A 51 4.91 9.21 -3.64
CA LEU A 51 4.34 9.77 -2.41
C LEU A 51 2.99 9.15 -2.04
N LEU A 52 2.24 8.59 -3.00
CA LEU A 52 0.93 7.98 -2.74
C LEU A 52 0.95 6.88 -1.66
N PRO A 53 1.94 5.96 -1.61
CA PRO A 53 2.01 4.95 -0.56
C PRO A 53 2.33 5.52 0.82
N VAL A 54 3.03 6.66 0.88
CA VAL A 54 3.53 7.26 2.14
C VAL A 54 2.53 8.26 2.72
N PHE A 55 1.96 9.12 1.87
CA PHE A 55 1.04 10.20 2.26
C PHE A 55 -0.22 10.20 1.40
N PRO A 56 -1.14 9.23 1.52
CA PRO A 56 -2.24 9.05 0.57
C PRO A 56 -3.17 10.27 0.42
N THR A 57 -3.37 11.04 1.49
CA THR A 57 -4.23 12.23 1.50
C THR A 57 -3.55 13.50 1.01
N LEU A 58 -2.22 13.59 1.12
CA LEU A 58 -1.44 14.78 0.76
C LEU A 58 -0.57 14.58 -0.49
N ALA A 59 -0.52 13.37 -1.04
CA ALA A 59 0.31 13.02 -2.19
C ALA A 59 0.08 13.92 -3.39
N LEU A 60 -1.17 14.32 -3.65
CA LEU A 60 -1.50 15.23 -4.74
C LEU A 60 -0.83 16.61 -4.57
N TYR A 61 -0.92 17.19 -3.37
CA TYR A 61 -0.34 18.51 -3.08
C TYR A 61 1.18 18.48 -3.03
N PHE A 62 1.76 17.46 -2.40
CA PHE A 62 3.22 17.31 -2.34
C PHE A 62 3.82 17.00 -3.71
N ALA A 63 3.17 16.17 -4.53
CA ALA A 63 3.61 15.92 -5.90
C ALA A 63 3.56 17.19 -6.76
N ALA A 64 2.51 18.00 -6.63
CA ALA A 64 2.42 19.29 -7.32
C ALA A 64 3.53 20.25 -6.89
N ALA A 65 3.82 20.34 -5.58
CA ALA A 65 4.90 21.18 -5.08
C ALA A 65 6.28 20.72 -5.59
N VAL A 66 6.55 19.42 -5.56
CA VAL A 66 7.79 18.83 -6.08
C VAL A 66 7.93 19.07 -7.59
N ALA A 67 6.84 18.94 -8.35
CA ALA A 67 6.85 19.20 -9.79
C ALA A 67 7.21 20.64 -10.14
N ILE A 68 6.60 21.61 -9.45
CA ILE A 68 6.86 23.04 -9.65
C ILE A 68 8.31 23.37 -9.27
N ILE A 69 8.76 22.92 -8.11
CA ILE A 69 10.12 23.20 -7.61
C ILE A 69 11.17 22.54 -8.52
N GLY A 70 10.98 21.25 -8.85
CA GLY A 70 11.89 20.50 -9.71
C GLY A 70 12.04 21.13 -11.10
N THR A 71 10.91 21.49 -11.73
CA THR A 71 10.93 22.16 -13.04
C THR A 71 11.58 23.54 -12.94
N ALA A 72 11.27 24.32 -11.89
CA ALA A 72 11.87 25.63 -11.69
C ALA A 72 13.41 25.54 -11.56
N ILE A 73 13.93 24.54 -10.85
CA ILE A 73 15.37 24.31 -10.72
C ILE A 73 16.01 24.07 -12.09
N ILE A 74 15.39 23.24 -12.94
CA ILE A 74 15.93 22.91 -14.26
C ILE A 74 15.84 24.13 -15.18
N GLU A 75 14.65 24.70 -15.36
CA GLU A 75 14.40 25.77 -16.32
C GLU A 75 15.08 27.10 -15.94
N LEU A 76 15.02 27.50 -14.67
CA LEU A 76 15.72 28.71 -14.20
C LEU A 76 17.22 28.49 -14.15
N GLY A 77 17.66 27.28 -13.77
CA GLY A 77 19.07 26.90 -13.80
C GLY A 77 19.65 27.04 -15.21
N LEU A 78 18.99 26.47 -16.23
CA LEU A 78 19.40 26.61 -17.63
C LEU A 78 19.33 28.06 -18.11
N ARG A 79 18.32 28.83 -17.70
CA ARG A 79 18.19 30.26 -18.05
C ARG A 79 19.40 31.09 -17.60
N VAL A 80 19.98 30.75 -16.45
CA VAL A 80 21.11 31.50 -15.86
C VAL A 80 22.45 30.94 -16.33
N LEU A 81 22.61 29.62 -16.39
CA LEU A 81 23.89 28.98 -16.62
C LEU A 81 24.24 28.84 -18.11
N ALA A 82 23.28 28.51 -18.98
CA ALA A 82 23.54 28.35 -20.41
C ALA A 82 24.09 29.63 -21.07
N PRO A 83 23.66 30.85 -20.71
CA PRO A 83 24.30 32.04 -21.25
C PRO A 83 25.73 32.27 -20.73
N GLN A 84 26.03 31.82 -19.51
CA GLN A 84 27.38 31.95 -18.94
C GLN A 84 28.38 31.00 -19.60
N THR A 85 27.96 29.81 -20.07
CA THR A 85 28.83 28.92 -20.85
C THR A 85 29.24 29.56 -22.18
N VAL A 86 28.31 30.25 -22.85
CA VAL A 86 28.59 31.00 -24.08
C VAL A 86 29.49 32.19 -23.81
N ASP A 87 29.23 32.95 -22.74
CA ASP A 87 30.08 34.08 -22.33
C ASP A 87 31.50 33.62 -21.99
N ALA A 88 31.68 32.43 -21.41
CA ALA A 88 33.00 31.89 -21.14
C ALA A 88 33.82 31.68 -22.43
N ILE A 89 33.18 31.20 -23.51
CA ILE A 89 33.79 31.08 -24.83
C ILE A 89 34.07 32.45 -25.44
N LEU A 90 33.04 33.29 -25.51
CA LEU A 90 33.12 34.59 -26.17
C LEU A 90 34.17 35.49 -25.51
N TYR A 91 34.22 35.56 -24.19
CA TYR A 91 35.17 36.41 -23.45
C TYR A 91 36.49 35.69 -23.09
N ARG A 92 36.73 34.48 -23.61
CA ARG A 92 37.96 33.69 -23.38
C ARG A 92 38.31 33.53 -21.89
N ARG A 93 37.32 33.18 -21.05
CA ARG A 93 37.43 33.09 -19.58
C ARG A 93 38.15 31.82 -19.09
N TYR A 94 39.32 31.52 -19.66
CA TYR A 94 40.03 30.25 -19.49
C TYR A 94 41.27 30.31 -18.59
N LYS A 95 41.44 31.37 -17.79
CA LYS A 95 42.62 31.57 -16.93
C LYS A 95 42.22 31.88 -15.49
N GLY A 96 43.04 31.42 -14.54
CA GLY A 96 42.86 31.69 -13.10
C GLY A 96 41.53 31.16 -12.55
N LEU A 97 40.94 31.86 -11.59
CA LEU A 97 39.67 31.47 -10.95
C LEU A 97 38.49 31.40 -11.94
N HIS A 98 38.56 32.14 -13.06
CA HIS A 98 37.57 32.06 -14.12
C HIS A 98 37.55 30.69 -14.82
N LEU A 99 38.67 29.97 -14.87
CA LEU A 99 38.71 28.61 -15.41
C LEU A 99 37.90 27.65 -14.54
N ALA A 100 38.12 27.67 -13.21
CA ALA A 100 37.38 26.83 -12.28
C ALA A 100 35.87 27.11 -12.34
N MET A 101 35.48 28.38 -12.38
CA MET A 101 34.08 28.77 -12.52
C MET A 101 33.49 28.31 -13.86
N THR A 102 34.24 28.45 -14.96
CA THR A 102 33.81 28.00 -16.29
C THR A 102 33.58 26.49 -16.31
N VAL A 103 34.51 25.70 -15.78
CA VAL A 103 34.37 24.24 -15.72
C VAL A 103 33.12 23.84 -14.94
N SER A 104 32.90 24.44 -13.75
CA SER A 104 31.71 24.16 -12.93
C SER A 104 30.40 24.52 -13.63
N ILE A 105 30.34 25.68 -14.30
CA ILE A 105 29.14 26.11 -15.04
C ILE A 105 28.86 25.18 -16.22
N TRP A 106 29.90 24.76 -16.96
CA TRP A 106 29.77 23.81 -18.06
C TRP A 106 29.24 22.46 -17.60
N ILE A 107 29.80 21.91 -16.51
CA ILE A 107 29.32 20.65 -15.93
C ILE A 107 27.87 20.77 -15.51
N LEU A 108 27.51 21.84 -14.77
CA LEU A 108 26.15 22.02 -14.28
C LEU A 108 25.15 22.22 -15.42
N THR A 109 25.52 22.97 -16.46
CA THR A 109 24.68 23.16 -17.65
C THR A 109 24.52 21.85 -18.42
N ALA A 110 25.58 21.04 -18.54
CA ALA A 110 25.50 19.73 -19.18
C ALA A 110 24.60 18.77 -18.40
N VAL A 111 24.69 18.76 -17.06
CA VAL A 111 23.81 17.97 -16.18
C VAL A 111 22.36 18.40 -16.35
N LEU A 112 22.07 19.71 -16.33
CA LEU A 112 20.69 20.20 -16.48
C LEU A 112 20.13 19.94 -17.88
N LEU A 113 20.91 20.12 -18.94
CA LEU A 113 20.49 19.80 -20.32
C LEU A 113 20.22 18.30 -20.49
N THR A 114 21.09 17.46 -19.94
CA THR A 114 20.94 16.00 -20.02
C THR A 114 19.74 15.53 -19.21
N ALA A 115 19.57 16.06 -17.98
CA ALA A 115 18.43 15.76 -17.13
C ALA A 115 17.14 16.18 -17.81
N SER A 116 17.08 17.38 -18.36
CA SER A 116 15.94 17.89 -19.11
C SER A 116 15.59 16.98 -20.29
N ALA A 117 16.55 16.69 -21.18
CA ALA A 117 16.31 15.82 -22.34
C ALA A 117 15.83 14.40 -21.96
N LEU A 118 16.46 13.78 -20.96
CA LEU A 118 16.07 12.43 -20.50
C LEU A 118 14.69 12.43 -19.82
N LEU A 119 14.42 13.43 -18.98
CA LEU A 119 13.12 13.60 -18.35
C LEU A 119 12.06 13.80 -19.42
N SER A 120 12.25 14.70 -20.38
CA SER A 120 11.25 14.95 -21.42
C SER A 120 10.91 13.70 -22.24
N PHE A 121 11.89 12.87 -22.62
CA PHE A 121 11.63 11.61 -23.33
C PHE A 121 10.88 10.56 -22.51
N ARG A 122 11.18 10.47 -21.21
CA ARG A 122 10.48 9.53 -20.33
C ARG A 122 9.07 10.03 -20.02
N ASN A 123 8.95 11.31 -19.75
CA ASN A 123 7.72 11.97 -19.34
C ASN A 123 6.71 12.06 -20.49
N SER A 124 7.17 12.25 -21.72
CA SER A 124 6.30 12.30 -22.90
C SER A 124 5.50 11.01 -23.08
N LYS A 125 6.10 9.84 -22.84
CA LYS A 125 5.40 8.54 -22.86
C LYS A 125 4.35 8.44 -21.76
N THR A 126 4.66 8.93 -20.55
CA THR A 126 3.72 8.94 -19.43
C THR A 126 2.52 9.83 -19.71
N ILE A 127 2.73 11.04 -20.22
CA ILE A 127 1.65 11.96 -20.58
C ILE A 127 0.75 11.33 -21.64
N VAL A 128 1.34 10.81 -22.72
CA VAL A 128 0.56 10.19 -23.80
C VAL A 128 -0.20 8.96 -23.31
N ASN A 129 0.38 8.14 -22.41
CA ASN A 129 -0.31 6.99 -21.84
C ASN A 129 -1.58 7.36 -21.06
N GLU A 130 -1.57 8.51 -20.36
CA GLU A 130 -2.72 9.01 -19.60
C GLU A 130 -3.83 9.54 -20.50
N PHE A 131 -3.47 10.19 -21.62
CA PHE A 131 -4.44 10.76 -22.56
C PHE A 131 -4.87 9.79 -23.68
N THR A 132 -4.17 8.67 -23.85
CA THR A 132 -4.58 7.63 -24.79
C THR A 132 -5.71 6.81 -24.16
N PRO A 133 -6.89 6.72 -24.79
CA PRO A 133 -8.01 5.97 -24.24
C PRO A 133 -7.60 4.55 -23.88
N GLU A 134 -8.15 4.04 -22.78
CA GLU A 134 -7.95 2.65 -22.38
C GLU A 134 -8.44 1.72 -23.49
N ALA A 135 -7.73 0.60 -23.68
CA ALA A 135 -8.15 -0.40 -24.65
C ALA A 135 -9.50 -0.97 -24.21
N THR A 136 -10.46 -1.05 -25.14
CA THR A 136 -11.76 -1.64 -24.84
C THR A 136 -11.59 -3.14 -24.64
N GLU A 137 -11.61 -3.58 -23.39
CA GLU A 137 -11.53 -5.00 -23.06
C GLU A 137 -12.87 -5.69 -23.35
N GLN A 138 -12.81 -6.76 -24.14
CA GLN A 138 -13.91 -7.68 -24.31
C GLN A 138 -14.00 -8.61 -23.10
N THR A 139 -15.22 -8.97 -22.72
CA THR A 139 -15.49 -9.82 -21.56
C THR A 139 -15.79 -11.25 -21.97
N THR A 140 -15.47 -12.21 -21.10
CA THR A 140 -15.85 -13.63 -21.30
C THR A 140 -17.29 -13.93 -20.86
N ALA A 141 -18.06 -12.92 -20.44
CA ALA A 141 -19.37 -13.11 -19.81
C ALA A 141 -20.37 -13.89 -20.68
N GLN A 142 -20.35 -13.66 -22.00
CA GLN A 142 -21.20 -14.40 -22.93
C GLN A 142 -20.79 -15.87 -23.03
N ALA A 143 -19.49 -16.15 -23.16
CA ALA A 143 -18.97 -17.53 -23.21
C ALA A 143 -19.22 -18.29 -21.90
N ASP A 144 -19.04 -17.62 -20.76
CA ASP A 144 -19.33 -18.18 -19.44
C ASP A 144 -20.84 -18.45 -19.27
N SER A 145 -21.70 -17.54 -19.74
CA SER A 145 -23.15 -17.73 -19.70
C SER A 145 -23.62 -18.91 -20.55
N ILE A 146 -23.06 -19.08 -21.75
CA ILE A 146 -23.37 -20.21 -22.64
C ILE A 146 -22.95 -21.53 -21.98
N TYR A 147 -21.74 -21.59 -21.44
CA TYR A 147 -21.24 -22.78 -20.74
C TYR A 147 -22.12 -23.16 -19.54
N GLN A 148 -22.54 -22.19 -18.72
CA GLN A 148 -23.39 -22.47 -17.55
C GLN A 148 -24.77 -23.00 -17.97
N ALA A 149 -25.38 -22.40 -18.99
CA ALA A 149 -26.66 -22.89 -19.53
C ALA A 149 -26.54 -24.32 -20.06
N GLU A 150 -25.46 -24.60 -20.78
CA GLU A 150 -25.20 -25.92 -21.36
C GLU A 150 -24.88 -26.97 -20.28
N ALA A 151 -24.09 -26.64 -19.27
CA ALA A 151 -23.79 -27.53 -18.15
C ALA A 151 -25.06 -27.90 -17.36
N VAL A 152 -25.97 -26.93 -17.13
CA VAL A 152 -27.26 -27.19 -16.51
C VAL A 152 -28.11 -28.12 -17.38
N ARG A 153 -28.17 -27.88 -18.68
CA ARG A 153 -28.89 -28.73 -19.64
C ARG A 153 -28.37 -30.17 -19.61
N LEU A 154 -27.05 -30.36 -19.71
CA LEU A 154 -26.40 -31.67 -19.68
C LEU A 154 -26.61 -32.40 -18.35
N SER A 155 -26.50 -31.70 -17.22
CA SER A 155 -26.73 -32.32 -15.90
C SER A 155 -28.19 -32.76 -15.69
N SER A 156 -29.14 -31.99 -16.23
CA SER A 156 -30.57 -32.32 -16.18
C SER A 156 -30.90 -33.52 -17.07
N ALA A 157 -30.30 -33.57 -18.27
CA ALA A 157 -30.43 -34.72 -19.17
C ALA A 157 -29.89 -36.01 -18.51
N TRP A 158 -28.68 -35.96 -17.96
CA TRP A 158 -28.09 -37.09 -17.22
C TRP A 158 -28.96 -37.58 -16.05
N ALA A 159 -29.51 -36.65 -15.26
CA ALA A 159 -30.39 -37.01 -14.15
C ALA A 159 -31.65 -37.74 -14.61
N ASN A 160 -32.27 -37.29 -15.71
CA ASN A 160 -33.45 -37.93 -16.28
C ASN A 160 -33.12 -39.29 -16.91
N ASP A 161 -32.05 -39.38 -17.69
CA ASP A 161 -31.65 -40.60 -18.38
C ASP A 161 -31.25 -41.70 -17.39
N SER A 162 -30.48 -41.34 -16.35
CA SER A 162 -30.09 -42.29 -15.30
C SER A 162 -31.29 -42.78 -14.48
N ALA A 163 -32.26 -41.91 -14.17
CA ALA A 163 -33.48 -42.31 -13.50
C ALA A 163 -34.32 -43.27 -14.36
N LEU A 164 -34.46 -42.98 -15.65
CA LEU A 164 -35.20 -43.82 -16.60
C LEU A 164 -34.56 -45.21 -16.75
N ILE A 165 -33.22 -45.28 -16.84
CA ILE A 165 -32.48 -46.54 -16.88
C ILE A 165 -32.76 -47.38 -15.62
N VAL A 166 -32.65 -46.78 -14.44
CA VAL A 166 -32.90 -47.48 -13.16
C VAL A 166 -34.35 -47.96 -13.07
N GLU A 167 -35.32 -47.13 -13.45
CA GLU A 167 -36.74 -47.51 -13.44
C GLU A 167 -37.01 -48.69 -14.39
N GLN A 168 -36.47 -48.63 -15.62
CA GLN A 168 -36.61 -49.68 -16.61
C GLN A 168 -36.01 -51.01 -16.15
N TYR A 169 -34.80 -51.00 -15.59
CA TYR A 169 -34.17 -52.23 -15.08
C TYR A 169 -34.81 -52.73 -13.79
N ALA A 170 -35.29 -51.85 -12.91
CA ALA A 170 -36.04 -52.26 -11.71
C ALA A 170 -37.32 -53.02 -12.07
N ALA A 171 -38.05 -52.57 -13.09
CA ALA A 171 -39.22 -53.28 -13.62
C ALA A 171 -38.84 -54.66 -14.18
N GLN A 172 -37.75 -54.75 -14.96
CA GLN A 172 -37.26 -56.02 -15.51
C GLN A 172 -36.76 -56.99 -14.43
N ILE A 173 -36.04 -56.49 -13.42
CA ILE A 173 -35.56 -57.27 -12.27
C ILE A 173 -36.75 -57.83 -11.49
N THR A 174 -37.78 -57.01 -11.23
CA THR A 174 -39.00 -57.45 -10.52
C THR A 174 -39.75 -58.52 -11.30
N ALA A 175 -39.87 -58.34 -12.62
CA ALA A 175 -40.47 -59.34 -13.51
C ALA A 175 -39.67 -60.65 -13.53
N ALA A 176 -38.34 -60.58 -13.61
CA ALA A 176 -37.44 -61.73 -13.58
C ALA A 176 -37.47 -62.46 -12.22
N GLN A 177 -37.54 -61.73 -11.11
CA GLN A 177 -37.72 -62.30 -9.76
C GLN A 177 -39.03 -63.08 -9.67
N THR A 178 -40.14 -62.47 -10.14
CA THR A 178 -41.46 -63.10 -10.11
C THR A 178 -41.50 -64.34 -11.00
N ALA A 179 -40.94 -64.27 -12.21
CA ALA A 179 -40.84 -65.40 -13.12
C ALA A 179 -39.97 -66.54 -12.57
N GLY A 180 -38.82 -66.20 -11.96
CA GLY A 180 -37.94 -67.16 -11.29
C GLY A 180 -38.62 -67.85 -10.12
N ALA A 181 -39.27 -67.09 -9.23
CA ALA A 181 -40.05 -67.64 -8.12
C ALA A 181 -41.19 -68.56 -8.60
N GLY A 182 -41.87 -68.19 -9.68
CA GLY A 182 -42.90 -69.02 -10.32
C GLY A 182 -42.37 -70.39 -10.78
N LYS A 183 -41.20 -70.41 -11.44
CA LYS A 183 -40.53 -71.65 -11.87
C LYS A 183 -40.08 -72.52 -10.69
N VAL A 184 -39.48 -71.91 -9.67
CA VAL A 184 -39.06 -72.62 -8.45
C VAL A 184 -40.26 -73.20 -7.70
N ASN A 185 -41.36 -72.45 -7.59
CA ASN A 185 -42.59 -72.93 -6.95
C ASN A 185 -43.28 -74.04 -7.77
N ALA A 186 -43.15 -74.04 -9.10
CA ALA A 186 -43.59 -75.16 -9.93
C ALA A 186 -42.78 -76.43 -9.63
N ALA A 187 -41.45 -76.34 -9.57
CA ALA A 187 -40.58 -77.46 -9.22
C ALA A 187 -40.83 -77.97 -7.78
N LYS A 188 -41.06 -77.07 -6.82
CA LYS A 188 -41.45 -77.43 -5.44
C LYS A 188 -42.80 -78.16 -5.38
N ARG A 189 -43.77 -77.80 -6.23
CA ARG A 189 -45.04 -78.52 -6.36
C ARG A 189 -44.85 -79.93 -6.90
N GLU A 190 -43.97 -80.13 -7.89
CA GLU A 190 -43.63 -81.48 -8.37
C GLU A 190 -43.04 -82.36 -7.27
N LEU A 191 -42.13 -81.82 -6.46
CA LEU A 191 -41.58 -82.53 -5.30
C LEU A 191 -42.70 -82.92 -4.31
N SER A 192 -43.62 -82.00 -3.99
CA SER A 192 -44.77 -82.27 -3.12
C SER A 192 -45.69 -83.36 -3.69
N ASN A 193 -45.93 -83.34 -5.01
CA ASN A 193 -46.73 -84.37 -5.68
C ASN A 193 -46.13 -85.77 -5.52
N TRP A 194 -44.80 -85.91 -5.54
CA TRP A 194 -44.13 -87.20 -5.28
C TRP A 194 -44.29 -87.66 -3.82
N TYR A 195 -44.18 -86.75 -2.84
CA TYR A 195 -44.47 -87.09 -1.44
C TYR A 195 -45.93 -87.54 -1.24
N ASN A 196 -46.88 -86.85 -1.86
CA ASN A 196 -48.29 -87.19 -1.78
C ASN A 196 -48.60 -88.54 -2.45
N ARG A 197 -47.92 -88.85 -3.55
CA ARG A 197 -48.04 -90.13 -4.25
C ARG A 197 -47.51 -91.29 -3.40
N GLU A 198 -46.32 -91.13 -2.82
CA GLU A 198 -45.74 -92.09 -1.87
C GLU A 198 -46.69 -92.40 -0.71
N ARG A 199 -47.32 -91.37 -0.12
CA ARG A 199 -48.30 -91.55 0.96
C ARG A 199 -49.56 -92.30 0.52
N ARG A 200 -49.92 -92.25 -0.77
CA ARG A 200 -51.12 -92.89 -1.31
C ARG A 200 -50.89 -94.34 -1.73
N THR A 201 -49.72 -94.66 -2.28
CA THR A 201 -49.43 -95.99 -2.85
C THR A 201 -48.64 -96.89 -1.89
N GLY A 202 -47.88 -96.31 -0.95
CA GLY A 202 -46.99 -97.05 -0.05
C GLY A 202 -45.63 -97.41 -0.65
N ASP A 203 -45.43 -97.15 -1.96
CA ASP A 203 -44.16 -97.38 -2.66
C ASP A 203 -43.17 -96.22 -2.46
N SER A 204 -41.87 -96.52 -2.34
CA SER A 204 -40.83 -95.49 -2.22
C SER A 204 -40.46 -94.86 -3.56
N TYR A 205 -40.43 -93.52 -3.64
CA TYR A 205 -40.01 -92.76 -4.84
C TYR A 205 -38.74 -91.92 -4.62
N GLY A 206 -37.73 -92.48 -3.92
CA GLY A 206 -36.48 -91.78 -3.55
C GLY A 206 -35.76 -91.08 -4.73
N THR A 207 -35.47 -91.82 -5.81
CA THR A 207 -34.78 -91.29 -7.00
C THR A 207 -35.53 -90.12 -7.65
N GLN A 208 -36.87 -90.14 -7.62
CA GLN A 208 -37.67 -89.11 -8.29
C GLN A 208 -37.75 -87.84 -7.44
N LYS A 209 -37.78 -88.01 -6.10
CA LYS A 209 -37.63 -86.90 -5.16
C LYS A 209 -36.26 -86.23 -5.28
N ASP A 210 -35.18 -86.99 -5.45
CA ASP A 210 -33.84 -86.42 -5.65
C ASP A 210 -33.71 -85.67 -6.98
N ARG A 211 -34.28 -86.21 -8.07
CA ARG A 211 -34.37 -85.48 -9.35
C ARG A 211 -35.17 -84.18 -9.20
N ALA A 212 -36.28 -84.19 -8.45
CA ALA A 212 -37.07 -82.99 -8.22
C ALA A 212 -36.32 -81.96 -7.33
N ARG A 213 -35.50 -82.40 -6.36
CA ARG A 213 -34.61 -81.52 -5.59
C ARG A 213 -33.53 -80.89 -6.47
N GLN A 214 -32.91 -81.68 -7.35
CA GLN A 214 -31.94 -81.17 -8.32
C GLN A 214 -32.58 -80.12 -9.23
N LEU A 215 -33.78 -80.39 -9.74
CA LEU A 215 -34.53 -79.44 -10.57
C LEU A 215 -34.81 -78.12 -9.84
N ILE A 216 -35.13 -78.15 -8.54
CA ILE A 216 -35.29 -76.92 -7.74
C ILE A 216 -33.97 -76.14 -7.70
N ALA A 217 -32.85 -76.80 -7.41
CA ALA A 217 -31.53 -76.16 -7.38
C ALA A 217 -31.15 -75.56 -8.74
N ASP A 218 -31.41 -76.28 -9.85
CA ASP A 218 -31.15 -75.81 -11.20
C ASP A 218 -32.02 -74.57 -11.52
N ARG A 219 -33.30 -74.57 -11.14
CA ARG A 219 -34.19 -73.41 -11.32
C ARG A 219 -33.83 -72.21 -10.46
N GLU A 220 -33.35 -72.43 -9.23
CA GLU A 220 -32.84 -71.38 -8.36
C GLU A 220 -31.55 -70.77 -8.94
N ALA A 221 -30.66 -71.59 -9.46
CA ALA A 221 -29.44 -71.15 -10.15
C ALA A 221 -29.75 -70.36 -11.44
N GLU A 222 -30.67 -70.85 -12.29
CA GLU A 222 -31.14 -70.14 -13.49
C GLU A 222 -31.72 -68.76 -13.15
N ALA A 223 -32.56 -68.68 -12.10
CA ALA A 223 -33.17 -67.43 -11.66
C ALA A 223 -32.09 -66.45 -11.13
N ALA A 224 -31.14 -66.94 -10.33
CA ALA A 224 -30.04 -66.13 -9.82
C ALA A 224 -29.14 -65.62 -10.96
N ALA A 225 -28.83 -66.46 -11.95
CA ALA A 225 -28.03 -66.07 -13.11
C ALA A 225 -28.71 -64.99 -13.96
N ALA A 226 -30.03 -65.13 -14.20
CA ALA A 226 -30.80 -64.12 -14.95
C ALA A 226 -30.84 -62.77 -14.21
N LEU A 227 -30.99 -62.78 -12.88
CA LEU A 227 -30.96 -61.56 -12.08
C LEU A 227 -29.58 -60.91 -12.05
N ALA A 228 -28.51 -61.72 -11.97
CA ALA A 228 -27.15 -61.21 -12.05
C ALA A 228 -26.86 -60.56 -13.41
N ALA A 229 -27.32 -61.17 -14.51
CA ALA A 229 -27.17 -60.63 -15.85
C ALA A 229 -27.89 -59.28 -16.02
N LEU A 230 -29.14 -59.14 -15.55
CA LEU A 230 -29.87 -57.87 -15.60
C LEU A 230 -29.19 -56.76 -14.79
N LYS A 231 -28.68 -57.08 -13.61
CA LYS A 231 -27.93 -56.10 -12.79
C LYS A 231 -26.60 -55.69 -13.44
N ALA A 232 -25.94 -56.61 -14.13
CA ALA A 232 -24.73 -56.30 -14.88
C ALA A 232 -25.02 -55.35 -16.06
N GLN A 233 -26.10 -55.61 -16.81
CA GLN A 233 -26.55 -54.76 -17.91
C GLN A 233 -26.99 -53.37 -17.43
N GLU A 234 -27.67 -53.28 -16.29
CA GLU A 234 -28.01 -51.99 -15.66
C GLU A 234 -26.75 -51.18 -15.35
N ALA A 235 -25.76 -51.80 -14.69
CA ALA A 235 -24.51 -51.14 -14.35
C ALA A 235 -23.72 -50.69 -15.58
N GLU A 236 -23.72 -51.49 -16.65
CA GLU A 236 -23.08 -51.14 -17.92
C GLU A 236 -23.79 -49.95 -18.59
N ALA A 237 -25.12 -49.95 -18.67
CA ALA A 237 -25.90 -48.86 -19.23
C ALA A 237 -25.67 -47.53 -18.47
N LEU A 238 -25.65 -47.58 -17.13
CA LEU A 238 -25.36 -46.41 -16.31
C LEU A 238 -23.92 -45.89 -16.50
N ASN A 239 -22.95 -46.79 -16.66
CA ASN A 239 -21.56 -46.40 -16.91
C ASN A 239 -21.39 -45.74 -18.28
N THR A 240 -22.05 -46.26 -19.33
CA THR A 240 -22.05 -45.67 -20.67
C THR A 240 -22.65 -44.27 -20.64
N ALA A 241 -23.85 -44.12 -20.09
CA ALA A 241 -24.51 -42.81 -20.01
C ALA A 241 -23.70 -41.80 -19.14
N ARG A 242 -22.99 -42.28 -18.11
CA ARG A 242 -22.08 -41.43 -17.31
C ARG A 242 -20.86 -41.00 -18.12
N SER A 243 -20.34 -41.88 -18.96
CA SER A 243 -19.23 -41.59 -19.86
C SER A 243 -19.62 -40.53 -20.88
N ASP A 244 -20.79 -40.68 -21.52
CA ASP A 244 -21.31 -39.73 -22.51
C ASP A 244 -21.53 -38.35 -21.90
N TYR A 245 -22.11 -38.28 -20.69
CA TYR A 245 -22.25 -37.03 -19.95
C TYR A 245 -20.90 -36.36 -19.70
N LYS A 246 -19.88 -37.11 -19.25
CA LYS A 246 -18.53 -36.56 -19.03
C LYS A 246 -17.89 -36.08 -20.32
N ALA A 247 -18.06 -36.80 -21.42
CA ALA A 247 -17.53 -36.42 -22.72
C ALA A 247 -18.17 -35.11 -23.20
N ALA A 248 -19.50 -35.00 -23.15
CA ALA A 248 -20.22 -33.78 -23.54
C ALA A 248 -19.84 -32.57 -22.67
N LEU A 249 -19.69 -32.78 -21.35
CA LEU A 249 -19.23 -31.73 -20.45
C LEU A 249 -17.78 -31.29 -20.77
N GLY A 250 -16.93 -32.24 -21.15
CA GLY A 250 -15.57 -31.99 -21.62
C GLY A 250 -15.55 -31.10 -22.86
N THR A 251 -16.36 -31.42 -23.87
CA THR A 251 -16.49 -30.59 -25.09
C THR A 251 -16.98 -29.18 -24.77
N ALA A 252 -18.02 -29.03 -23.94
CA ALA A 252 -18.51 -27.71 -23.53
C ALA A 252 -17.44 -26.88 -22.78
N GLN A 253 -16.58 -27.55 -22.00
CA GLN A 253 -15.46 -26.89 -21.32
C GLN A 253 -14.35 -26.48 -22.30
N GLU A 254 -14.06 -27.29 -23.32
CA GLU A 254 -13.11 -26.96 -24.39
C GLU A 254 -13.59 -25.76 -25.22
N ASP A 255 -14.87 -25.73 -25.61
CA ASP A 255 -15.47 -24.60 -26.33
C ASP A 255 -15.36 -23.30 -25.53
N ARG A 256 -15.67 -23.36 -24.22
CA ARG A 256 -15.47 -22.23 -23.32
C ARG A 256 -14.01 -21.76 -23.29
N ARG A 257 -13.06 -22.69 -23.23
CA ARG A 257 -11.62 -22.38 -23.18
C ARG A 257 -11.16 -21.72 -24.49
N THR A 258 -11.64 -22.21 -25.63
CA THR A 258 -11.35 -21.64 -26.95
C THR A 258 -11.89 -20.22 -27.05
N ALA A 259 -13.16 -20.00 -26.72
CA ALA A 259 -13.78 -18.68 -26.73
C ALA A 259 -13.07 -17.70 -25.76
N ALA A 260 -12.70 -18.16 -24.56
CA ALA A 260 -11.91 -17.35 -23.62
C ALA A 260 -10.50 -17.03 -24.16
N GLY A 261 -9.89 -17.96 -24.90
CA GLY A 261 -8.62 -17.76 -25.60
C GLY A 261 -8.71 -16.70 -26.69
N GLU A 262 -9.77 -16.70 -27.49
CA GLU A 262 -10.03 -15.69 -28.53
C GLU A 262 -10.24 -14.30 -27.92
N VAL A 263 -11.05 -14.18 -26.86
CA VAL A 263 -11.23 -12.93 -26.12
C VAL A 263 -9.91 -12.42 -25.55
N LYS A 264 -9.09 -13.31 -24.98
CA LYS A 264 -7.77 -12.95 -24.47
C LYS A 264 -6.85 -12.43 -25.60
N ALA A 265 -6.81 -13.12 -26.73
CA ALA A 265 -6.00 -12.71 -27.88
C ALA A 265 -6.45 -11.35 -28.44
N ALA A 266 -7.75 -11.11 -28.52
CA ALA A 266 -8.31 -9.82 -28.92
C ALA A 266 -7.93 -8.70 -27.95
N ASN A 267 -8.00 -8.96 -26.64
CA ASN A 267 -7.60 -8.00 -25.60
C ASN A 267 -6.09 -7.72 -25.64
N GLU A 268 -5.25 -8.74 -25.86
CA GLU A 268 -3.80 -8.57 -26.02
C GLU A 268 -3.47 -7.77 -27.29
N ALA A 269 -4.17 -8.00 -28.40
CA ALA A 269 -4.02 -7.22 -29.62
C ALA A 269 -4.41 -5.74 -29.41
N ALA A 270 -5.56 -5.48 -28.78
CA ALA A 270 -6.00 -4.12 -28.46
C ALA A 270 -5.03 -3.40 -27.48
N ALA A 271 -4.49 -4.12 -26.50
CA ALA A 271 -3.44 -3.60 -25.62
C ALA A 271 -2.14 -3.31 -26.38
N GLY A 272 -1.79 -4.15 -27.35
CA GLY A 272 -0.64 -3.96 -28.25
C GLY A 272 -0.79 -2.72 -29.14
N GLU A 273 -1.95 -2.52 -29.76
CA GLU A 273 -2.26 -1.33 -30.56
C GLU A 273 -2.19 -0.05 -29.73
N ARG A 274 -2.73 -0.08 -28.51
CA ARG A 274 -2.61 1.02 -27.54
C ARG A 274 -1.15 1.28 -27.20
N ALA A 275 -0.36 0.25 -26.89
CA ALA A 275 1.05 0.40 -26.57
C ALA A 275 1.85 0.99 -27.75
N ALA A 276 1.56 0.55 -28.98
CA ALA A 276 2.16 1.10 -30.19
C ALA A 276 1.80 2.59 -30.39
N THR A 277 0.54 2.95 -30.15
CA THR A 277 0.05 4.33 -30.19
C THR A 277 0.77 5.20 -29.16
N VAL A 278 0.85 4.74 -27.91
CA VAL A 278 1.58 5.43 -26.84
C VAL A 278 3.06 5.58 -27.16
N ALA A 279 3.69 4.56 -27.74
CA ALA A 279 5.09 4.61 -28.15
C ALA A 279 5.32 5.63 -29.28
N ALA A 280 4.45 5.66 -30.29
CA ALA A 280 4.54 6.57 -31.43
C ALA A 280 4.36 8.03 -31.01
N TYR A 281 3.23 8.35 -30.36
CA TYR A 281 2.95 9.72 -29.93
C TYR A 281 3.87 10.17 -28.78
N GLY A 282 4.19 9.27 -27.84
CA GLY A 282 5.13 9.57 -26.76
C GLY A 282 6.55 9.81 -27.28
N GLY A 283 6.98 9.04 -28.29
CA GLY A 283 8.24 9.27 -28.99
C GLY A 283 8.27 10.60 -29.74
N GLY A 284 7.20 10.93 -30.46
CA GLY A 284 7.06 12.19 -31.19
C GLY A 284 7.10 13.42 -30.28
N LEU A 285 6.35 13.42 -29.18
CA LEU A 285 6.38 14.48 -28.17
C LEU A 285 7.76 14.61 -27.51
N GLY A 286 8.43 13.48 -27.23
CA GLY A 286 9.81 13.47 -26.72
C GLY A 286 10.77 14.15 -27.69
N TRP A 287 10.74 13.82 -28.98
CA TRP A 287 11.58 14.49 -29.98
C TRP A 287 11.27 15.99 -30.10
N PHE A 288 9.98 16.38 -30.06
CA PHE A 288 9.59 17.78 -30.09
C PHE A 288 10.26 18.60 -28.97
N THR A 289 10.37 18.04 -27.75
CA THR A 289 11.05 18.72 -26.62
C THR A 289 12.56 18.83 -26.82
N VAL A 290 13.22 17.83 -27.41
CA VAL A 290 14.66 17.92 -27.73
C VAL A 290 14.91 18.99 -28.80
N VAL A 291 14.04 19.09 -29.80
CA VAL A 291 14.11 20.18 -30.79
C VAL A 291 13.94 21.54 -30.09
N ALA A 292 13.02 21.65 -29.13
CA ALA A 292 12.88 22.87 -28.32
C ALA A 292 14.17 23.18 -27.54
N LEU A 293 14.82 22.19 -26.91
CA LEU A 293 16.11 22.39 -26.22
C LEU A 293 17.22 22.86 -27.19
N MET A 294 17.26 22.33 -28.42
CA MET A 294 18.20 22.81 -29.45
C MET A 294 17.90 24.26 -29.86
N VAL A 295 16.62 24.61 -30.03
CA VAL A 295 16.19 25.99 -30.32
C VAL A 295 16.56 26.93 -29.17
N PHE A 296 16.40 26.50 -27.91
CA PHE A 296 16.85 27.24 -26.74
C PHE A 296 18.37 27.46 -26.76
N ALA A 297 19.16 26.41 -26.96
CA ALA A 297 20.62 26.51 -27.01
C ALA A 297 21.10 27.46 -28.12
N ALA A 298 20.55 27.32 -29.34
CA ALA A 298 20.83 28.21 -30.46
C ALA A 298 20.42 29.65 -30.14
N SER A 299 19.28 29.84 -29.48
CA SER A 299 18.80 31.17 -29.11
C SER A 299 19.71 31.86 -28.11
N VAL A 300 20.18 31.14 -27.10
CA VAL A 300 21.14 31.65 -26.11
C VAL A 300 22.46 32.03 -26.78
N VAL A 301 22.99 31.18 -27.66
CA VAL A 301 24.23 31.45 -28.40
C VAL A 301 24.11 32.72 -29.24
N LEU A 302 23.06 32.82 -30.05
CA LEU A 302 22.86 33.97 -30.94
C LEU A 302 22.56 35.26 -30.15
N GLU A 303 21.80 35.20 -29.05
CA GLU A 303 21.58 36.36 -28.18
C GLU A 303 22.92 36.89 -27.62
N ARG A 304 23.81 36.00 -27.17
CA ARG A 304 25.10 36.40 -26.59
C ARG A 304 26.10 36.90 -27.64
N ILE A 305 26.12 36.29 -28.84
CA ILE A 305 26.88 36.83 -29.98
C ILE A 305 26.39 38.22 -30.34
N HIS A 306 25.07 38.42 -30.41
CA HIS A 306 24.48 39.73 -30.69
C HIS A 306 24.90 40.78 -29.65
N ARG A 307 24.74 40.48 -28.36
CA ARG A 307 25.13 41.40 -27.28
C ARG A 307 26.60 41.79 -27.33
N LYS A 308 27.49 40.81 -27.52
CA LYS A 308 28.93 41.08 -27.62
C LYS A 308 29.28 41.86 -28.89
N GLY A 309 28.72 41.48 -30.03
CA GLY A 309 28.97 42.15 -31.31
C GLY A 309 28.45 43.59 -31.35
N SER A 310 27.37 43.89 -30.65
CA SER A 310 26.85 45.26 -30.48
C SER A 310 27.61 46.09 -29.42
N GLY A 311 28.58 45.51 -28.73
CA GLY A 311 29.35 46.17 -27.67
C GLY A 311 28.54 46.50 -26.41
N ILE A 312 27.44 45.79 -26.14
CA ILE A 312 26.60 46.00 -24.97
C ILE A 312 27.32 45.42 -23.74
N THR A 313 27.59 46.26 -22.75
CA THR A 313 28.18 45.87 -21.47
C THR A 313 27.11 45.87 -20.37
N GLU A 314 27.10 44.81 -19.56
CA GLU A 314 26.22 44.69 -18.40
C GLU A 314 26.99 45.14 -17.14
N THR A 315 26.54 46.22 -16.52
CA THR A 315 27.09 46.72 -15.25
C THR A 315 26.13 46.37 -14.12
N VAL A 316 26.66 45.86 -13.01
CA VAL A 316 25.86 45.55 -11.82
C VAL A 316 25.93 46.75 -10.88
N GLU A 317 24.78 47.38 -10.65
CA GLU A 317 24.64 48.39 -9.61
C GLU A 317 24.31 47.68 -8.29
N LEU A 318 25.19 47.84 -7.30
CA LEU A 318 24.99 47.38 -5.93
C LEU A 318 24.02 48.36 -5.25
N SER A 319 22.85 47.87 -4.84
CA SER A 319 21.97 48.65 -3.97
C SER A 319 22.38 48.46 -2.51
N GLN A 320 22.09 49.44 -1.64
CA GLN A 320 22.36 49.34 -0.20
C GLN A 320 21.71 48.10 0.43
N TYR A 321 20.58 47.63 -0.12
CA TYR A 321 19.86 46.44 0.32
C TYR A 321 20.51 45.10 -0.11
N ASP A 322 21.53 45.13 -0.97
CA ASP A 322 22.29 43.93 -1.35
C ASP A 322 23.47 43.66 -0.40
N VAL A 323 23.87 44.69 0.35
CA VAL A 323 24.94 44.62 1.35
C VAL A 323 24.36 44.45 2.75
N ASN A 324 23.14 44.95 2.98
CA ASN A 324 22.43 44.80 4.25
C ASN A 324 21.81 43.40 4.42
N PRO A 325 21.65 42.92 5.67
CA PRO A 325 20.94 41.67 5.95
C PRO A 325 19.52 41.67 5.36
N PRO A 326 18.97 40.51 4.99
CA PRO A 326 17.58 40.41 4.54
C PRO A 326 16.63 41.00 5.58
N ALA A 327 15.59 41.72 5.15
CA ALA A 327 14.64 42.41 6.04
C ALA A 327 14.02 41.50 7.12
N LEU A 328 13.86 40.20 6.84
CA LEU A 328 13.39 39.21 7.81
C LEU A 328 14.42 38.90 8.91
N VAL A 329 15.71 38.90 8.56
CA VAL A 329 16.81 38.70 9.52
C VAL A 329 16.92 39.93 10.42
N GLU A 330 16.89 41.12 9.82
CA GLU A 330 16.89 42.39 10.58
C GLU A 330 15.66 42.52 11.49
N ALA A 331 14.48 42.12 11.01
CA ALA A 331 13.26 42.09 11.82
C ALA A 331 13.33 41.06 12.96
N TRP A 332 13.93 39.89 12.72
CA TRP A 332 14.10 38.86 13.75
C TRP A 332 15.12 39.26 14.82
N GLU A 333 16.21 39.90 14.41
CA GLU A 333 17.21 40.47 15.33
C GLU A 333 16.57 41.58 16.18
N ALA A 334 15.85 42.51 15.57
CA ALA A 334 15.13 43.56 16.29
C ALA A 334 14.08 43.00 17.27
N LEU A 335 13.37 41.94 16.90
CA LEU A 335 12.41 41.26 17.80
C LEU A 335 13.14 40.59 18.97
N ARG A 336 14.21 39.83 18.69
CA ARG A 336 15.01 39.14 19.70
C ARG A 336 15.61 40.13 20.70
N GLU A 337 16.16 41.24 20.24
CA GLU A 337 16.74 42.28 21.08
C GLU A 337 15.68 42.92 21.99
N ARG A 338 14.49 43.24 21.45
CA ARG A 338 13.38 43.77 22.25
C ARG A 338 12.90 42.80 23.31
N VAL A 339 12.79 41.52 22.98
CA VAL A 339 12.42 40.46 23.95
C VAL A 339 13.50 40.31 25.02
N GLN A 340 14.77 40.28 24.63
CA GLN A 340 15.89 40.13 25.56
C GLN A 340 16.04 41.35 26.48
N TYR A 341 15.82 42.56 25.97
CA TYR A 341 15.78 43.78 26.75
C TYR A 341 14.61 43.76 27.76
N ALA A 342 13.40 43.39 27.32
CA ALA A 342 12.23 43.28 28.19
C ALA A 342 12.38 42.20 29.27
N LEU A 343 13.07 41.10 28.96
CA LEU A 343 13.35 40.05 29.94
C LEU A 343 14.36 40.54 30.98
N ARG A 344 15.45 41.19 30.54
CA ARG A 344 16.48 41.72 31.42
C ARG A 344 15.95 42.83 32.31
N SER A 345 15.14 43.75 31.78
CA SER A 345 14.52 44.80 32.59
C SER A 345 13.59 44.24 33.66
N LYS A 346 12.85 43.17 33.37
CA LYS A 346 12.04 42.45 34.38
C LYS A 346 12.88 41.74 35.42
N ILE A 347 14.02 41.16 35.04
CA ILE A 347 14.97 40.55 35.99
C ILE A 347 15.57 41.63 36.89
N THR A 348 15.97 42.77 36.34
CA THR A 348 16.51 43.88 37.13
C THR A 348 15.45 44.45 38.08
N ALA A 349 14.22 44.67 37.61
CA ALA A 349 13.12 45.12 38.46
C ALA A 349 12.76 44.10 39.55
N PHE A 350 12.88 42.80 39.28
CA PHE A 350 12.70 41.76 40.29
C PHE A 350 13.85 41.76 41.30
N ALA A 351 15.09 41.93 40.85
CA ALA A 351 16.27 42.04 41.69
C ALA A 351 16.25 43.29 42.60
N GLU A 352 15.75 44.42 42.10
CA GLU A 352 15.58 45.65 42.88
C GLU A 352 14.45 45.55 43.93
N ASN A 353 13.41 44.75 43.65
CA ASN A 353 12.29 44.53 44.57
C ASN A 353 12.50 43.35 45.53
N THR A 354 13.62 42.64 45.45
CA THR A 354 13.98 41.59 46.42
C THR A 354 15.06 42.11 47.36
N PRO A 355 14.82 42.19 48.68
CA PRO A 355 15.86 42.59 49.62
C PRO A 355 16.98 41.54 49.62
N ALA A 356 18.22 42.00 49.77
CA ALA A 356 19.41 41.15 49.73
C ALA A 356 19.31 40.01 50.77
N ALA A 357 19.63 38.79 50.33
CA ALA A 357 19.62 37.61 51.19
C ALA A 357 20.53 37.82 52.42
N PRO A 358 20.07 37.46 53.65
CA PRO A 358 20.91 37.59 54.83
C PRO A 358 22.16 36.72 54.70
N LEU A 359 23.31 37.28 55.08
CA LEU A 359 24.60 36.59 55.03
C LEU A 359 24.53 35.28 55.84
N PRO A 360 25.10 34.17 55.34
CA PRO A 360 25.14 32.92 56.09
C PRO A 360 25.94 33.14 57.39
N ALA A 361 25.37 32.70 58.52
CA ALA A 361 26.06 32.74 59.81
C ALA A 361 27.40 32.00 59.69
N ARG A 362 28.50 32.69 59.98
CA ARG A 362 29.84 32.11 59.98
C ARG A 362 29.89 30.95 60.99
N PRO A 363 30.30 29.73 60.61
CA PRO A 363 30.66 28.73 61.60
C PRO A 363 31.86 29.26 62.40
N ALA A 364 31.79 29.18 63.73
CA ALA A 364 32.88 29.59 64.61
C ALA A 364 34.15 28.77 64.28
N GLU A 365 35.17 29.43 63.77
CA GLU A 365 36.48 28.83 63.48
C GLU A 365 37.19 28.57 64.81
N LEU A 366 37.12 27.32 65.25
CA LEU A 366 37.64 26.85 66.53
C LEU A 366 39.12 26.42 66.45
N TYR A 367 39.94 26.97 65.55
CA TYR A 367 41.40 26.76 65.54
C TYR A 367 42.15 27.65 64.52
N ASP A 368 43.11 28.45 64.99
CA ASP A 368 44.05 29.23 64.14
C ASP A 368 45.46 28.60 64.23
N PRO A 369 45.95 27.95 63.16
CA PRO A 369 47.24 27.25 63.15
C PRO A 369 48.48 28.18 63.14
N THR A 370 48.31 29.51 63.28
CA THR A 370 49.43 30.45 63.39
C THR A 370 49.91 30.72 64.83
N GLN A 371 49.20 30.23 65.85
CA GLN A 371 49.59 30.41 67.26
C GLN A 371 50.63 29.40 67.79
N LEU A 372 51.05 28.42 66.98
CA LEU A 372 52.04 27.40 67.40
C LEU A 372 53.49 27.72 67.02
N ALA A 373 53.76 28.90 66.46
CA ALA A 373 55.13 29.29 66.10
C ALA A 373 55.96 29.82 67.29
N ASN A 374 55.37 30.04 68.47
CA ASN A 374 56.07 30.60 69.61
C ASN A 374 55.59 29.96 70.92
N ILE A 375 56.39 29.03 71.47
CA ILE A 375 56.99 29.11 72.82
C ILE A 375 57.31 27.69 73.36
N VAL A 376 58.60 27.39 73.25
CA VAL A 376 59.54 26.71 74.18
C VAL A 376 58.96 25.78 75.26
N ILE A 377 59.32 24.50 75.12
CA ILE A 377 59.22 23.44 76.12
C ILE A 377 60.36 23.61 77.14
N ASN A 378 60.03 23.83 78.41
CA ASN A 378 60.98 23.65 79.51
C ASN A 378 60.68 22.31 80.19
N LEU A 379 61.51 21.31 79.89
CA LEU A 379 61.60 20.07 80.64
C LEU A 379 62.46 20.34 81.88
N GLN A 380 61.84 20.24 83.06
CA GLN A 380 62.55 19.91 84.30
C GLN A 380 62.07 18.53 84.73
N VAL A 381 62.99 17.57 84.65
CA VAL A 381 62.86 16.27 85.29
C VAL A 381 63.86 16.27 86.44
N GLU A 382 63.34 16.24 87.66
CA GLU A 382 64.03 15.74 88.85
C GLU A 382 62.99 14.86 89.57
N GLY A 383 63.43 13.70 90.05
CA GLY A 383 62.60 12.61 90.61
C GLY A 383 61.67 13.06 91.74
N GLU A 384 60.68 12.28 92.14
CA GLU A 384 60.69 10.84 92.44
C GLU A 384 59.25 10.32 92.33
N ASP A 385 59.14 9.07 91.89
CA ASP A 385 57.98 8.16 91.95
C ASP A 385 56.85 8.24 90.90
N ASP A 386 56.87 7.15 90.13
CA ASP A 386 55.79 6.34 89.57
C ASP A 386 54.99 6.76 88.32
N ASP A 387 55.23 5.90 87.33
CA ASP A 387 54.33 5.29 86.36
C ASP A 387 54.06 5.95 85.00
N ASN A 388 54.50 5.18 83.99
CA ASN A 388 54.05 5.17 82.60
C ASN A 388 52.53 5.36 82.46
N THR A 389 52.06 5.83 81.29
CA THR A 389 51.40 4.98 80.26
C THR A 389 50.97 5.82 79.05
N ILE A 390 51.07 5.21 77.87
CA ILE A 390 50.59 5.65 76.55
C ILE A 390 49.05 5.42 76.43
N TYR A 391 48.40 5.85 75.33
CA TYR A 391 47.37 5.15 74.52
C TYR A 391 46.21 6.06 74.05
N ILE A 392 46.13 6.40 72.76
CA ILE A 392 45.43 5.78 71.61
C ILE A 392 43.89 5.99 71.58
N GLN A 393 43.42 6.47 70.41
CA GLN A 393 42.05 6.86 70.00
C GLN A 393 41.11 5.67 69.67
N PRO A 394 39.78 5.91 69.60
CA PRO A 394 39.00 5.19 68.58
C PRO A 394 37.85 5.96 67.89
N LYS A 395 37.52 5.51 66.67
CA LYS A 395 36.55 6.04 65.69
C LYS A 395 35.38 5.06 65.52
N ARG A 396 34.14 5.53 65.33
CA ARG A 396 33.00 4.68 64.86
C ARG A 396 32.02 5.46 63.98
N ARG A 397 31.58 4.84 62.87
CA ARG A 397 30.53 5.31 61.95
C ARG A 397 29.16 4.71 62.32
N GLN A 398 28.06 5.34 61.90
CA GLN A 398 26.74 4.72 61.83
C GLN A 398 26.04 4.91 60.48
N ILE A 399 25.17 3.94 60.20
CA ILE A 399 24.46 3.59 58.96
C ILE A 399 22.98 3.93 59.13
N GLY A 400 22.31 4.44 58.08
CA GLY A 400 20.85 4.53 58.00
C GLY A 400 20.38 5.17 56.69
N PHE A 401 19.38 4.58 56.03
CA PHE A 401 18.74 5.14 54.83
C PHE A 401 17.28 5.56 55.10
N LYS A 402 17.04 6.86 54.90
CA LYS A 402 15.90 7.52 54.22
C LYS A 402 14.53 7.44 54.93
N THR A 403 13.74 8.50 55.01
CA THR A 403 13.38 9.50 53.97
C THR A 403 12.91 10.81 54.60
N ALA A 404 13.15 11.94 53.94
CA ALA A 404 12.28 13.10 54.06
C ALA A 404 11.63 13.30 52.68
N ASN A 405 10.31 13.42 52.55
CA ASN A 405 9.56 14.61 52.97
C ASN A 405 10.33 15.87 52.54
N THR A 406 9.81 16.68 51.64
CA THR A 406 9.06 17.85 52.12
C THR A 406 9.68 18.41 53.40
N ASP A 407 10.38 19.53 53.27
CA ASP A 407 10.05 20.67 54.12
C ASP A 407 8.56 20.98 53.84
N PRO A 408 7.65 21.00 54.82
CA PRO A 408 6.33 21.55 54.50
C PRO A 408 5.71 22.21 55.74
N GLU A 409 5.72 23.53 55.83
CA GLU A 409 4.80 24.16 56.76
C GLU A 409 3.37 23.96 56.22
N ALA A 410 2.59 23.26 57.04
CA ALA A 410 1.16 23.34 57.27
C ALA A 410 0.30 24.04 56.21
N ALA A 411 -0.89 23.58 55.84
CA ALA A 411 -1.76 22.50 56.24
C ALA A 411 -2.99 22.68 55.32
N ASN A 412 -3.96 21.80 55.47
CA ASN A 412 -5.34 22.00 55.03
C ASN A 412 -5.67 21.80 53.53
N THR A 413 -6.50 20.77 53.37
CA THR A 413 -7.71 20.73 52.55
C THR A 413 -7.62 20.44 51.05
N SER A 414 -8.14 19.26 50.74
CA SER A 414 -9.12 18.95 49.69
C SER A 414 -8.68 18.96 48.22
N ARG A 415 -8.66 17.75 47.68
CA ARG A 415 -9.51 17.32 46.55
C ARG A 415 -9.42 18.13 45.24
N ALA A 416 -8.85 17.43 44.25
CA ALA A 416 -9.32 17.34 42.86
C ALA A 416 -8.99 18.51 41.91
N LEU A 417 -8.24 18.20 40.84
CA LEU A 417 -8.77 18.05 39.46
C LEU A 417 -7.63 18.24 38.43
N TYR A 418 -7.51 17.25 37.53
CA TYR A 418 -7.21 17.36 36.10
C TYR A 418 -5.83 17.81 35.56
N ASN A 419 -5.40 17.00 34.59
CA ASN A 419 -4.64 17.30 33.36
C ASN A 419 -3.13 17.55 33.46
N ALA A 420 -2.28 16.59 33.10
CA ALA A 420 -1.99 15.99 31.78
C ALA A 420 -0.80 16.67 31.08
N ARG A 421 0.35 15.98 31.11
CA ARG A 421 1.41 16.11 30.11
C ARG A 421 1.96 14.72 29.81
N THR A 422 1.66 14.21 28.62
CA THR A 422 2.21 12.96 28.07
C THR A 422 2.96 13.26 26.78
N PRO A 423 4.20 12.76 26.62
CA PRO A 423 4.73 12.36 25.32
C PRO A 423 4.53 10.85 25.15
N HIS A 424 4.02 10.47 23.98
CA HIS A 424 3.71 9.11 23.57
C HIS A 424 4.97 8.25 23.40
N THR A 425 5.01 7.10 24.10
CA THR A 425 5.91 5.98 23.83
C THR A 425 5.22 4.90 23.01
N LYS A 426 6.01 4.29 22.13
CA LYS A 426 5.69 3.13 21.29
C LYS A 426 5.34 1.92 22.18
N HIS A 427 4.27 1.21 21.83
CA HIS A 427 3.96 -0.12 22.39
C HIS A 427 4.28 -1.20 21.36
N GLU A 428 5.26 -2.04 21.69
CA GLU A 428 5.28 -3.46 21.32
C GLU A 428 4.71 -4.29 22.50
N PRO A 429 4.22 -5.51 22.26
CA PRO A 429 3.14 -6.10 23.05
C PRO A 429 3.64 -6.97 24.21
N GLU A 430 3.02 -6.79 25.38
CA GLU A 430 3.16 -7.71 26.51
C GLU A 430 2.22 -8.93 26.35
N THR A 431 2.76 -10.08 26.77
CA THR A 431 2.12 -11.39 26.94
C THR A 431 0.84 -11.37 27.78
N PRO A 432 -0.24 -12.09 27.41
CA PRO A 432 -1.44 -12.18 28.23
C PRO A 432 -1.46 -13.44 29.12
N GLU A 433 -1.66 -13.25 30.42
CA GLU A 433 -2.17 -14.27 31.35
C GLU A 433 -3.71 -14.40 31.27
N PRO A 434 -4.29 -15.54 31.70
CA PRO A 434 -5.50 -16.08 31.10
C PRO A 434 -6.77 -15.61 31.81
N HIS A 435 -7.61 -14.87 31.08
CA HIS A 435 -8.98 -14.63 31.49
C HIS A 435 -9.92 -15.65 30.85
N THR A 436 -10.41 -16.56 31.68
CA THR A 436 -11.52 -17.48 31.43
C THR A 436 -12.81 -16.73 31.10
N LYS A 437 -13.15 -16.63 29.81
CA LYS A 437 -14.53 -16.57 29.32
C LYS A 437 -14.69 -17.49 28.12
N SER A 438 -15.52 -18.50 28.33
CA SER A 438 -16.08 -19.41 27.33
C SER A 438 -16.50 -18.67 26.05
N SER A 439 -15.83 -18.96 24.94
CA SER A 439 -16.43 -19.02 23.61
C SER A 439 -15.45 -19.68 22.65
N TYR A 440 -15.61 -20.98 22.39
CA TYR A 440 -14.91 -21.67 21.32
C TYR A 440 -15.45 -21.19 19.96
N GLU A 441 -15.09 -19.98 19.54
CA GLU A 441 -15.21 -19.57 18.12
C GLU A 441 -13.94 -20.00 17.40
N THR A 442 -14.08 -20.77 16.32
CA THR A 442 -12.94 -21.10 15.47
C THR A 442 -12.32 -19.81 14.91
N PRO A 443 -10.99 -19.73 14.71
CA PRO A 443 -10.32 -18.55 14.16
C PRO A 443 -10.96 -18.03 12.86
N ASP A 444 -11.52 -18.95 12.08
CA ASP A 444 -12.23 -18.69 10.82
C ASP A 444 -13.56 -17.92 11.03
N LEU A 445 -14.37 -18.34 12.00
CA LEU A 445 -15.65 -17.69 12.32
C LEU A 445 -15.46 -16.28 12.90
N ARG A 446 -14.39 -16.08 13.69
CA ARG A 446 -14.02 -14.74 14.20
C ARG A 446 -13.63 -13.80 13.06
N HIS A 447 -12.86 -14.29 12.08
CA HIS A 447 -12.47 -13.51 10.91
C HIS A 447 -13.69 -13.16 10.02
N LEU A 448 -14.60 -14.11 9.78
CA LEU A 448 -15.85 -13.87 9.04
C LEU A 448 -16.74 -12.81 9.72
N LYS A 449 -16.90 -12.89 11.05
CA LYS A 449 -17.65 -11.87 11.82
C LYS A 449 -17.01 -10.49 11.75
N GLN A 450 -15.68 -10.41 11.75
CA GLN A 450 -14.96 -9.16 11.59
C GLN A 450 -15.17 -8.55 10.20
N ARG A 451 -15.08 -9.34 9.13
CA ARG A 451 -15.37 -8.89 7.76
C ARG A 451 -16.82 -8.43 7.61
N LEU A 452 -17.79 -9.16 8.14
CA LEU A 452 -19.20 -8.74 8.15
C LEU A 452 -19.37 -7.37 8.82
N LYS A 453 -18.70 -7.13 9.95
CA LYS A 453 -18.73 -5.84 10.66
C LYS A 453 -18.16 -4.70 9.81
N GLU A 454 -17.06 -4.93 9.10
CA GLU A 454 -16.45 -3.94 8.20
C GLU A 454 -17.41 -3.56 7.06
N TYR A 455 -18.01 -4.54 6.40
CA TYR A 455 -18.93 -4.30 5.28
C TYR A 455 -20.24 -3.65 5.73
N LYS A 456 -20.80 -4.03 6.89
CA LYS A 456 -21.96 -3.33 7.48
C LYS A 456 -21.64 -1.86 7.79
N LYS A 457 -20.44 -1.57 8.32
CA LYS A 457 -19.99 -0.19 8.57
C LYS A 457 -19.83 0.62 7.28
N ARG A 458 -19.26 0.02 6.23
CA ARG A 458 -19.11 0.65 4.92
C ARG A 458 -20.48 0.91 4.26
N LEU A 459 -21.37 -0.07 4.30
CA LEU A 459 -22.74 0.06 3.80
C LEU A 459 -23.47 1.23 4.46
N GLY A 460 -23.45 1.31 5.80
CA GLY A 460 -24.06 2.42 6.54
C GLY A 460 -23.48 3.78 6.16
N LYS A 461 -22.16 3.88 5.97
CA LYS A 461 -21.51 5.14 5.52
C LYS A 461 -21.97 5.56 4.12
N HIS A 462 -22.10 4.62 3.20
CA HIS A 462 -22.53 4.90 1.82
C HIS A 462 -24.03 5.20 1.74
N GLN A 463 -24.87 4.54 2.54
CA GLN A 463 -26.30 4.85 2.66
C GLN A 463 -26.53 6.24 3.27
N GLN A 464 -25.81 6.61 4.33
CA GLN A 464 -25.87 7.97 4.88
C GLN A 464 -25.43 9.02 3.85
N LYS A 465 -24.41 8.71 3.03
CA LYS A 465 -23.97 9.58 1.96
C LYS A 465 -25.05 9.72 0.86
N ALA A 466 -25.71 8.63 0.49
CA ALA A 466 -26.83 8.65 -0.46
C ALA A 466 -28.01 9.50 0.07
N LEU A 467 -28.42 9.26 1.32
CA LEU A 467 -29.47 10.04 2.00
C LEU A 467 -29.13 11.53 2.09
N ARG A 468 -27.84 11.89 2.21
CA ARG A 468 -27.42 13.29 2.20
C ARG A 468 -27.65 13.94 0.84
N TYR A 469 -27.35 13.25 -0.26
CA TYR A 469 -27.63 13.75 -1.61
C TYR A 469 -29.12 13.90 -1.86
N GLU A 470 -29.93 12.94 -1.41
CA GLU A 470 -31.39 13.00 -1.50
C GLU A 470 -31.97 14.18 -0.71
N LYS A 471 -31.48 14.43 0.51
CA LYS A 471 -31.87 15.60 1.32
C LYS A 471 -31.44 16.93 0.71
N GLU A 472 -30.34 16.95 -0.03
CA GLU A 472 -29.87 18.11 -0.79
C GLU A 472 -30.62 18.29 -2.14
N GLY A 473 -31.60 17.44 -2.46
CA GLY A 473 -32.35 17.49 -3.73
C GLY A 473 -31.52 17.11 -4.97
N LYS A 474 -30.37 16.46 -4.77
CA LYS A 474 -29.43 16.07 -5.84
C LYS A 474 -29.54 14.58 -6.13
N ALA A 475 -29.39 14.20 -7.40
CA ALA A 475 -29.31 12.81 -7.79
C ALA A 475 -28.09 12.13 -7.14
N VAL A 476 -28.28 10.94 -6.56
CA VAL A 476 -27.20 10.16 -5.95
C VAL A 476 -26.18 9.79 -7.04
N PRO A 477 -24.87 10.10 -6.88
CA PRO A 477 -23.87 9.75 -7.86
C PRO A 477 -23.84 8.24 -8.13
N LYS A 478 -23.72 7.83 -9.40
CA LYS A 478 -23.67 6.41 -9.82
C LYS A 478 -22.66 5.58 -9.00
N ARG A 479 -21.50 6.17 -8.68
CA ARG A 479 -20.47 5.55 -7.83
C ARG A 479 -20.95 5.28 -6.40
N THR A 480 -21.76 6.16 -5.82
CA THR A 480 -22.32 5.98 -4.47
C THR A 480 -23.41 4.92 -4.49
N ALA A 481 -24.28 4.91 -5.49
CA ALA A 481 -25.32 3.87 -5.65
C ALA A 481 -24.69 2.47 -5.87
N ALA A 482 -23.68 2.37 -6.73
CA ALA A 482 -22.93 1.14 -6.94
C ALA A 482 -22.22 0.66 -5.67
N ALA A 483 -21.66 1.56 -4.87
CA ALA A 483 -21.04 1.22 -3.58
C ALA A 483 -22.04 0.72 -2.55
N VAL A 484 -23.29 1.24 -2.54
CA VAL A 484 -24.35 0.71 -1.67
C VAL A 484 -24.72 -0.72 -2.09
N SER A 485 -24.96 -0.95 -3.38
CA SER A 485 -25.30 -2.28 -3.91
C SER A 485 -24.20 -3.32 -3.65
N ASN A 486 -22.95 -2.99 -3.98
CA ASN A 486 -21.80 -3.89 -3.80
C ASN A 486 -21.57 -4.24 -2.32
N ASN A 487 -21.59 -3.25 -1.41
CA ASN A 487 -21.44 -3.55 0.02
C ASN A 487 -22.62 -4.35 0.58
N ALA A 488 -23.84 -4.21 0.05
CA ALA A 488 -24.98 -5.02 0.45
C ALA A 488 -24.78 -6.51 0.06
N GLN A 489 -24.29 -6.77 -1.16
CA GLN A 489 -23.95 -8.13 -1.61
C GLN A 489 -22.87 -8.78 -0.75
N TRP A 490 -21.83 -8.03 -0.34
CA TRP A 490 -20.82 -8.55 0.59
C TRP A 490 -21.39 -8.85 1.97
N VAL A 491 -22.28 -8.00 2.49
CA VAL A 491 -22.96 -8.27 3.77
C VAL A 491 -23.75 -9.58 3.70
N GLU A 492 -24.48 -9.81 2.61
CA GLU A 492 -25.22 -11.05 2.38
C GLU A 492 -24.29 -12.27 2.27
N HIS A 493 -23.23 -12.17 1.47
CA HIS A 493 -22.23 -13.21 1.29
C HIS A 493 -21.61 -13.66 2.62
N TYR A 494 -21.10 -12.71 3.43
CA TYR A 494 -20.51 -13.05 4.73
C TYR A 494 -21.55 -13.53 5.75
N THR A 495 -22.80 -13.08 5.66
CA THR A 495 -23.89 -13.61 6.50
C THR A 495 -24.16 -15.08 6.16
N ASN A 496 -24.18 -15.45 4.87
CA ASN A 496 -24.35 -16.83 4.44
C ASN A 496 -23.18 -17.73 4.87
N LEU A 497 -21.94 -17.26 4.77
CA LEU A 497 -20.76 -18.00 5.24
C LEU A 497 -20.79 -18.22 6.75
N ILE A 498 -21.21 -17.22 7.54
CA ILE A 498 -21.35 -17.37 9.00
C ILE A 498 -22.45 -18.38 9.31
N ASN A 499 -23.60 -18.32 8.64
CA ASN A 499 -24.69 -19.28 8.83
C ASN A 499 -24.27 -20.71 8.49
N GLN A 500 -23.48 -20.90 7.43
CA GLN A 500 -22.91 -22.20 7.06
C GLN A 500 -21.91 -22.70 8.12
N ALA A 501 -21.00 -21.83 8.58
CA ALA A 501 -20.02 -22.17 9.62
C ALA A 501 -20.70 -22.52 10.96
N GLU A 502 -21.75 -21.79 11.34
CA GLU A 502 -22.55 -22.08 12.54
C GLU A 502 -23.40 -23.35 12.39
N ALA A 503 -23.92 -23.64 11.19
CA ALA A 503 -24.64 -24.88 10.91
C ALA A 503 -23.74 -26.11 10.95
N THR A 504 -22.51 -26.02 10.44
CA THR A 504 -21.50 -27.09 10.52
C THR A 504 -21.10 -27.37 11.97
N LYS A 505 -20.99 -26.31 12.80
CA LYS A 505 -20.72 -26.45 14.24
C LYS A 505 -21.86 -27.09 15.04
N ARG A 506 -23.11 -27.03 14.55
CA ARG A 506 -24.26 -27.70 15.20
C ARG A 506 -24.40 -29.18 14.83
N LYS A 507 -23.72 -29.64 13.79
CA LYS A 507 -23.73 -31.03 13.31
C LYS A 507 -22.53 -31.86 13.81
N ALA A 508 -21.49 -31.20 14.31
CA ALA A 508 -20.38 -31.80 15.04
C ALA A 508 -20.64 -31.68 16.55
#